data_AF-A0A2D5Y583-F1
#
_entry.id   AF-A0A2D5Y583-F1
#
_cell.length_a   1.000
_cell.length_b   1.000
_cell.length_c   1.000
_cell.angle_alpha   90.00
_cell.angle_beta   90.00
_cell.angle_gamma   90.00
#
_symmetry.space_group_name_H-M   'P 1'
#
loop_
_entity.id
_entity.type
_entity.pdbx_description
1 polymer ?
#
loop_
_entity_poly.entity_id
_entity_poly.type
_entity_poly.pdbx_seq_one_letter_code
_entity_poly.pdbx_strand_id
1 'polypeptide(L)'
;MHKNNEREKTVIDKRNIILAKPHGQRIYDALLMTKEIHHNESGFLGIIINQNKIMGMKLKRHHTAVFFINADTFQIDENAKHHLYSLTWHALYSMDRINTRHANTEFPQSKLIKPATDKVSLSKNNLMADIFGAIIMESHGHKDFILQLAKRRSHETLQAVTKLHPHILPYPVAYEACKLVYEDLKGTIDIKARFMQQIMDLASEVSLTYGDNAIKQWWAFARPAQDMAWAGYSPEKILGNAIYTSEDTFVRALAYQIADLVEIEPDTTTDQGAYNPFASDDYNERIHRIKSDETGKRLTSIAVLQNSANLLFAEAQRHNKKLVTENACGWASHALHEAAQQFEDLFAQGIHISADDILKTYRDALTQTQWRDIKKLSYYLNQRHRNGAPVNYDTIVELLKKTKGPEHLLQYFARCAQNEDAPLSDGRPPQEEPSSAQSSAEQGLAQFIKDPSLTQKEIKLTGKNTGAPE
;
A
#
# COMPACT_ATOMS: atom_id res chain seq x y z
N MET A 1 1.51 -16.18 -22.61
CA MET A 1 0.35 -16.08 -21.71
C MET A 1 0.26 -17.36 -20.90
N HIS A 2 0.13 -17.27 -19.58
CA HIS A 2 0.04 -18.41 -18.66
C HIS A 2 -1.03 -18.15 -17.60
N LYS A 3 -1.43 -19.17 -16.83
CA LYS A 3 -2.21 -19.01 -15.59
C LYS A 3 -1.31 -18.85 -14.37
N ASN A 4 -1.89 -18.54 -13.22
CA ASN A 4 -1.19 -18.49 -11.93
C ASN A 4 -0.42 -19.78 -11.67
N ASN A 5 0.86 -19.66 -11.29
CA ASN A 5 1.77 -20.77 -11.01
C ASN A 5 2.03 -21.73 -12.20
N GLU A 6 1.49 -21.47 -13.39
CA GLU A 6 1.66 -22.32 -14.58
C GLU A 6 2.71 -21.77 -15.55
N ARG A 7 3.45 -20.73 -15.17
CA ARG A 7 4.40 -20.05 -16.07
C ARG A 7 5.48 -20.99 -16.59
N GLU A 8 6.16 -21.72 -15.70
CA GLU A 8 7.24 -22.64 -16.10
C GLU A 8 6.70 -23.76 -17.00
N LYS A 9 5.60 -24.40 -16.59
CA LYS A 9 4.91 -25.41 -17.38
C LYS A 9 4.57 -24.87 -18.77
N THR A 10 3.99 -23.68 -18.85
CA THR A 10 3.65 -23.03 -20.13
C THR A 10 4.86 -22.81 -21.02
N VAL A 11 5.99 -22.35 -20.45
CA VAL A 11 7.23 -22.15 -21.21
C VAL A 11 7.75 -23.49 -21.75
N ILE A 12 7.71 -24.55 -20.96
CA ILE A 12 8.10 -25.90 -21.36
C ILE A 12 7.17 -26.44 -22.46
N ASP A 13 5.86 -26.35 -22.27
CA ASP A 13 4.85 -26.83 -23.23
C ASP A 13 4.94 -26.10 -24.57
N LYS A 14 5.31 -24.81 -24.54
CA LYS A 14 5.47 -23.98 -25.74
C LYS A 14 6.90 -23.97 -26.29
N ARG A 15 7.81 -24.81 -25.77
CA ARG A 15 9.23 -24.85 -26.15
C ARG A 15 9.43 -24.86 -27.66
N ASN A 16 8.82 -25.81 -28.38
CA ASN A 16 9.02 -25.93 -29.83
C ASN A 16 8.54 -24.70 -30.60
N ILE A 17 7.45 -24.06 -30.14
CA ILE A 17 6.92 -22.83 -30.74
C ILE A 17 7.89 -21.67 -30.52
N ILE A 18 8.46 -21.57 -29.31
CA ILE A 18 9.45 -20.55 -28.96
C ILE A 18 10.72 -20.77 -29.78
N LEU A 19 11.25 -22.00 -29.80
CA LEU A 19 12.48 -22.36 -30.54
C LEU A 19 12.35 -22.14 -32.05
N ALA A 20 11.15 -22.25 -32.62
CA ALA A 20 10.88 -21.95 -34.02
C ALA A 20 10.91 -20.45 -34.37
N LYS A 21 10.89 -19.55 -33.38
CA LYS A 21 10.99 -18.10 -33.62
C LYS A 21 12.45 -17.70 -33.88
N PRO A 22 12.69 -16.57 -34.57
CA PRO A 22 14.00 -15.95 -34.59
C PRO A 22 14.51 -15.78 -33.15
N HIS A 23 15.71 -16.28 -32.88
CA HIS A 23 16.33 -16.25 -31.54
C HIS A 23 15.60 -17.09 -30.48
N GLY A 24 14.82 -18.08 -30.91
CA GLY A 24 14.00 -18.92 -30.04
C GLY A 24 14.73 -19.53 -28.85
N GLN A 25 15.96 -20.04 -29.03
CA GLN A 25 16.77 -20.56 -27.92
C GLN A 25 17.05 -19.49 -26.86
N ARG A 26 17.43 -18.27 -27.28
CA ARG A 26 17.72 -17.16 -26.35
C ARG A 26 16.46 -16.68 -25.61
N ILE A 27 15.34 -16.64 -26.33
CA ILE A 27 14.04 -16.32 -25.73
C ILE A 27 13.72 -17.39 -24.68
N TYR A 28 13.81 -18.67 -25.04
CA TYR A 28 13.55 -19.79 -24.14
C TYR A 28 14.44 -19.74 -22.89
N ASP A 29 15.74 -19.51 -23.05
CA ASP A 29 16.68 -19.38 -21.93
C ASP A 29 16.34 -18.18 -21.04
N ALA A 30 16.00 -17.03 -21.61
CA ALA A 30 15.58 -15.86 -20.82
C ALA A 30 14.25 -16.10 -20.06
N LEU A 31 13.32 -16.81 -20.68
CA LEU A 31 12.05 -17.20 -20.06
C LEU A 31 12.27 -18.22 -18.93
N LEU A 32 13.33 -19.03 -18.97
CA LEU A 32 13.72 -19.97 -17.92
C LEU A 32 14.66 -19.37 -16.86
N MET A 33 15.57 -18.46 -17.19
CA MET A 33 16.48 -17.82 -16.23
C MET A 33 15.75 -16.95 -15.19
N THR A 34 14.50 -16.60 -15.48
CA THR A 34 13.62 -15.90 -14.56
C THR A 34 12.97 -16.82 -13.51
N LYS A 35 13.45 -18.08 -13.38
CA LYS A 35 13.07 -19.07 -12.37
C LYS A 35 13.22 -18.60 -10.92
N GLU A 36 14.17 -17.71 -10.63
CA GLU A 36 14.37 -17.15 -9.28
C GLU A 36 13.34 -16.06 -8.92
N ILE A 37 12.53 -15.65 -9.89
CA ILE A 37 11.58 -14.57 -9.75
C ILE A 37 10.17 -15.18 -9.82
N HIS A 38 9.62 -15.54 -8.66
CA HIS A 38 8.24 -15.99 -8.45
C HIS A 38 7.17 -14.92 -8.80
N HIS A 39 7.34 -14.19 -9.90
CA HIS A 39 6.32 -13.30 -10.41
C HIS A 39 5.39 -14.11 -11.32
N ASN A 40 4.24 -14.46 -10.75
CA ASN A 40 3.00 -14.72 -11.50
C ASN A 40 2.49 -13.45 -12.21
N GLU A 41 3.16 -12.32 -12.14
CA GLU A 41 2.67 -11.06 -12.69
C GLU A 41 3.00 -10.94 -14.19
N SER A 42 2.10 -10.27 -14.90
CA SER A 42 2.35 -9.79 -16.26
C SER A 42 3.46 -8.74 -16.23
N GLY A 43 4.38 -8.76 -17.19
CA GLY A 43 5.50 -7.82 -17.15
C GLY A 43 6.49 -7.91 -18.31
N PHE A 44 7.18 -6.81 -18.52
CA PHE A 44 8.26 -6.70 -19.50
C PHE A 44 9.59 -7.17 -18.89
N LEU A 45 10.18 -8.19 -19.52
CA LEU A 45 11.45 -8.75 -19.09
C LEU A 45 12.63 -7.95 -19.63
N GLY A 46 12.58 -7.57 -20.90
CA GLY A 46 13.67 -6.88 -21.57
C GLY A 46 13.74 -7.16 -23.07
N ILE A 47 14.87 -6.79 -23.65
CA ILE A 47 15.14 -6.88 -25.10
C ILE A 47 16.35 -7.76 -25.33
N ILE A 48 16.22 -8.67 -26.30
CA ILE A 48 17.35 -9.39 -26.88
C ILE A 48 17.75 -8.63 -28.14
N ILE A 49 19.03 -8.28 -28.25
CA ILE A 49 19.59 -7.57 -29.40
C ILE A 49 20.48 -8.53 -30.17
N ASN A 50 20.21 -8.65 -31.46
CA ASN A 50 21.12 -9.30 -32.37
C ASN A 50 21.72 -8.28 -33.34
N GLN A 51 23.00 -8.42 -33.60
CA GLN A 51 23.79 -7.50 -34.41
C GLN A 51 24.38 -8.27 -35.58
N ASN A 52 23.93 -7.96 -36.79
CA ASN A 52 24.50 -8.51 -38.00
C ASN A 52 25.35 -7.41 -38.65
N LYS A 53 26.67 -7.62 -38.68
CA LYS A 53 27.62 -6.78 -39.39
C LYS A 53 28.14 -7.55 -40.59
N ILE A 54 27.64 -7.22 -41.78
CA ILE A 54 28.23 -7.71 -43.02
C ILE A 54 29.29 -6.68 -43.44
N MET A 55 30.47 -7.15 -43.84
CA MET A 55 31.62 -6.30 -44.16
C MET A 55 31.23 -5.18 -45.14
N GLY A 56 31.46 -3.92 -44.75
CA GLY A 56 31.11 -2.73 -45.54
C GLY A 56 29.68 -2.18 -45.41
N MET A 57 28.76 -2.88 -44.72
CA MET A 57 27.38 -2.42 -44.52
C MET A 57 27.12 -1.85 -43.12
N LYS A 58 26.13 -0.95 -43.01
CA LYS A 58 25.66 -0.42 -41.72
C LYS A 58 25.21 -1.57 -40.82
N LEU A 59 25.59 -1.51 -39.54
CA LEU A 59 25.20 -2.47 -38.51
C LEU A 59 23.68 -2.59 -38.46
N LYS A 60 23.13 -3.77 -38.81
CA LYS A 60 21.70 -4.01 -38.70
C LYS A 60 21.39 -4.66 -37.35
N ARG A 61 20.55 -3.99 -36.55
CA ARG A 61 20.12 -4.47 -35.24
C ARG A 61 18.71 -5.05 -35.34
N HIS A 62 18.56 -6.29 -34.88
CA HIS A 62 17.28 -6.93 -34.69
C HIS A 62 16.97 -6.97 -33.20
N HIS A 63 15.85 -6.38 -32.82
CA HIS A 63 15.39 -6.30 -31.43
C HIS A 63 14.22 -7.26 -31.23
N THR A 64 14.29 -8.09 -30.21
CA THR A 64 13.18 -8.94 -29.79
C THR A 64 12.82 -8.61 -28.35
N ALA A 65 11.64 -8.02 -28.16
CA ALA A 65 11.08 -7.76 -26.85
C ALA A 65 10.48 -9.04 -26.27
N VAL A 66 10.72 -9.27 -24.98
CA VAL A 66 10.21 -10.44 -24.26
C VAL A 66 9.37 -9.95 -23.07
N PHE A 67 8.13 -10.43 -22.99
CA PHE A 67 7.20 -10.13 -21.91
C PHE A 67 6.35 -11.35 -21.56
N PHE A 68 5.80 -11.35 -20.35
CA PHE A 68 4.83 -12.34 -19.87
C PHE A 68 3.48 -11.69 -19.64
N ILE A 69 2.43 -12.51 -19.79
CA ILE A 69 1.06 -12.14 -19.51
C ILE A 69 0.48 -13.26 -18.66
N ASN A 70 0.07 -12.95 -17.46
CA ASN A 70 -0.76 -13.82 -16.64
C ASN A 70 -2.23 -13.53 -16.95
N ALA A 71 -2.91 -14.54 -17.49
CA ALA A 71 -4.31 -14.46 -17.85
C ALA A 71 -5.20 -14.17 -16.64
N ASP A 72 -4.87 -14.77 -15.50
CA ASP A 72 -5.69 -14.70 -14.29
C ASP A 72 -5.64 -13.33 -13.60
N THR A 73 -4.75 -12.43 -14.05
CA THR A 73 -4.69 -11.03 -13.57
C THR A 73 -5.82 -10.17 -14.12
N PHE A 74 -6.45 -10.57 -15.23
CA PHE A 74 -7.43 -9.74 -15.92
C PHE A 74 -8.83 -10.34 -15.82
N GLN A 75 -9.76 -9.58 -15.27
CA GLN A 75 -11.19 -9.95 -15.24
C GLN A 75 -11.90 -9.58 -16.55
N ILE A 76 -11.35 -8.64 -17.32
CA ILE A 76 -11.96 -8.04 -18.52
C ILE A 76 -10.92 -8.03 -19.63
N ASP A 77 -11.30 -8.47 -20.83
CA ASP A 77 -10.42 -8.61 -22.00
C ASP A 77 -9.80 -7.27 -22.43
N GLU A 78 -10.57 -6.18 -22.37
CA GLU A 78 -10.11 -4.82 -22.65
C GLU A 78 -8.92 -4.44 -21.75
N ASN A 79 -8.93 -4.87 -20.49
CA ASN A 79 -7.83 -4.60 -19.56
C ASN A 79 -6.56 -5.36 -19.95
N ALA A 80 -6.71 -6.61 -20.42
CA ALA A 80 -5.60 -7.41 -20.92
C ALA A 80 -5.01 -6.82 -22.22
N LYS A 81 -5.89 -6.36 -23.14
CA LYS A 81 -5.48 -5.68 -24.39
C LYS A 81 -4.72 -4.39 -24.11
N HIS A 82 -5.26 -3.54 -23.23
CA HIS A 82 -4.58 -2.32 -22.80
C HIS A 82 -3.21 -2.63 -22.20
N HIS A 83 -3.14 -3.61 -21.29
CA HIS A 83 -1.86 -3.98 -20.66
C HIS A 83 -0.83 -4.46 -21.69
N LEU A 84 -1.25 -5.19 -22.72
CA LEU A 84 -0.37 -5.56 -23.84
C LEU A 84 0.16 -4.33 -24.58
N TYR A 85 -0.64 -3.29 -24.79
CA TYR A 85 -0.17 -2.03 -25.37
C TYR A 85 0.80 -1.30 -24.44
N SER A 86 0.56 -1.26 -23.13
CA SER A 86 1.51 -0.70 -22.16
C SER A 86 2.85 -1.45 -22.18
N LEU A 87 2.84 -2.79 -22.26
CA LEU A 87 4.05 -3.61 -22.42
C LEU A 87 4.76 -3.32 -23.75
N THR A 88 4.00 -3.08 -24.81
CA THR A 88 4.53 -2.70 -26.13
C THR A 88 5.23 -1.34 -26.06
N TRP A 89 4.64 -0.36 -25.37
CA TRP A 89 5.30 0.92 -25.10
C TRP A 89 6.65 0.72 -24.40
N HIS A 90 6.69 -0.05 -23.30
CA HIS A 90 7.94 -0.28 -22.57
C HIS A 90 9.02 -0.94 -23.44
N ALA A 91 8.61 -1.84 -24.33
CA ALA A 91 9.51 -2.44 -25.31
C ALA A 91 10.06 -1.40 -26.28
N LEU A 92 9.20 -0.60 -26.92
CA LEU A 92 9.60 0.43 -27.89
C LEU A 92 10.48 1.51 -27.25
N TYR A 93 10.09 2.01 -26.08
CA TYR A 93 10.86 2.97 -25.30
C TYR A 93 12.25 2.43 -24.91
N SER A 94 12.32 1.16 -24.51
CA SER A 94 13.60 0.52 -24.19
C SER A 94 14.48 0.36 -25.43
N MET A 95 13.90 0.04 -26.59
CA MET A 95 14.63 -0.04 -27.86
C MET A 95 15.21 1.31 -28.25
N ASP A 96 14.42 2.39 -28.16
CA ASP A 96 14.87 3.74 -28.47
C ASP A 96 16.04 4.16 -27.57
N ARG A 97 15.92 3.98 -26.25
CA ARG A 97 17.00 4.28 -25.30
C ARG A 97 18.28 3.53 -25.59
N ILE A 98 18.18 2.25 -25.96
CA ILE A 98 19.35 1.44 -26.30
C ILE A 98 19.98 1.95 -27.59
N ASN A 99 19.19 2.24 -28.61
CA ASN A 99 19.71 2.75 -29.88
C ASN A 99 20.40 4.12 -29.70
N THR A 100 19.84 5.00 -28.89
CA THR A 100 20.38 6.35 -28.65
C THR A 100 21.63 6.33 -27.77
N ARG A 101 21.63 5.59 -26.65
CA ARG A 101 22.77 5.58 -25.69
C ARG A 101 23.93 4.68 -26.11
N HIS A 102 23.64 3.67 -26.91
CA HIS A 102 24.61 2.61 -27.25
C HIS A 102 24.67 2.41 -28.76
N ALA A 103 24.53 3.47 -29.54
CA ALA A 103 24.57 3.44 -31.01
C ALA A 103 25.80 2.69 -31.55
N ASN A 104 26.93 2.79 -30.85
CA ASN A 104 28.22 2.18 -31.25
C ASN A 104 28.69 1.04 -30.35
N THR A 105 27.90 0.63 -29.34
CA THR A 105 28.29 -0.46 -28.43
C THR A 105 27.94 -1.82 -29.04
N GLU A 106 28.90 -2.74 -29.02
CA GLU A 106 28.62 -4.15 -29.27
C GLU A 106 27.94 -4.75 -28.04
N PHE A 107 26.77 -5.34 -28.25
CA PHE A 107 26.03 -5.96 -27.16
C PHE A 107 26.43 -7.44 -27.06
N PRO A 108 26.69 -7.95 -25.85
CA PRO A 108 26.86 -9.39 -25.66
C PRO A 108 25.62 -10.10 -26.21
N GLN A 109 25.81 -10.96 -27.21
CA GLN A 109 24.69 -11.56 -27.96
C GLN A 109 23.76 -12.45 -27.12
N SER A 110 24.11 -12.74 -25.87
CA SER A 110 23.42 -13.67 -24.97
C SER A 110 22.65 -13.02 -23.81
N LYS A 111 22.67 -11.70 -23.65
CA LYS A 111 22.04 -11.06 -22.48
C LYS A 111 20.70 -10.41 -22.82
N LEU A 112 19.69 -10.74 -22.03
CA LEU A 112 18.46 -9.97 -21.92
C LEU A 112 18.81 -8.60 -21.33
N ILE A 113 18.49 -7.52 -22.04
CA ILE A 113 18.77 -6.16 -21.62
C ILE A 113 17.49 -5.53 -21.10
N LYS A 114 17.48 -5.18 -19.81
CA LYS A 114 16.45 -4.34 -19.20
C LYS A 114 17.09 -3.02 -18.78
N PRO A 115 16.69 -1.88 -19.36
CA PRO A 115 17.22 -0.59 -18.94
C PRO A 115 16.92 -0.37 -17.45
N ALA A 116 17.95 -0.01 -16.68
CA ALA A 116 17.74 0.45 -15.32
C ALA A 116 16.91 1.76 -15.35
N THR A 117 15.92 1.83 -14.47
CA THR A 117 15.06 3.00 -14.27
C THR A 117 14.95 3.24 -12.77
N ASP A 118 15.20 4.48 -12.35
CA ASP A 118 14.80 4.90 -11.01
C ASP A 118 13.26 4.93 -10.88
N LYS A 119 12.76 5.13 -9.66
CA LYS A 119 11.32 5.07 -9.38
C LYS A 119 10.52 6.16 -10.11
N VAL A 120 11.05 7.38 -10.22
CA VAL A 120 10.35 8.50 -10.89
C VAL A 120 10.29 8.24 -12.39
N SER A 121 11.43 7.84 -12.98
CA SER A 121 11.50 7.42 -14.38
C SER A 121 10.56 6.25 -14.67
N LEU A 122 10.43 5.28 -13.75
CA LEU A 122 9.48 4.18 -13.88
C LEU A 122 8.04 4.69 -13.91
N SER A 123 7.64 5.56 -12.97
CA SER A 123 6.29 6.13 -12.95
C SER A 123 5.99 6.97 -14.20
N LYS A 124 6.96 7.74 -14.69
CA LYS A 124 6.82 8.50 -15.94
C LYS A 124 6.69 7.56 -17.15
N ASN A 125 7.48 6.49 -17.19
CA ASN A 125 7.37 5.50 -18.26
C ASN A 125 6.01 4.77 -18.22
N ASN A 126 5.49 4.47 -17.03
CA ASN A 126 4.14 3.90 -16.86
C ASN A 126 3.05 4.89 -17.27
N LEU A 127 3.21 6.18 -16.98
CA LEU A 127 2.30 7.23 -17.43
C LEU A 127 2.20 7.23 -18.96
N MET A 128 3.34 7.25 -19.64
CA MET A 128 3.40 7.21 -21.10
C MET A 128 2.82 5.91 -21.65
N ALA A 129 3.05 4.77 -20.97
CA ALA A 129 2.50 3.47 -21.35
C ALA A 129 0.97 3.44 -21.25
N ASP A 130 0.39 4.03 -20.21
CA ASP A 130 -1.05 4.15 -20.00
C ASP A 130 -1.66 5.12 -21.03
N ILE A 131 -1.03 6.29 -21.30
CA ILE A 131 -1.48 7.23 -22.36
C ILE A 131 -1.46 6.54 -23.73
N PHE A 132 -0.33 5.93 -24.08
CA PHE A 132 -0.15 5.21 -25.34
C PHE A 132 -1.20 4.11 -25.51
N GLY A 133 -1.39 3.28 -24.48
CA GLY A 133 -2.38 2.20 -24.50
C GLY A 133 -3.80 2.72 -24.63
N ALA A 134 -4.15 3.78 -23.90
CA ALA A 134 -5.48 4.36 -23.92
C ALA A 134 -5.85 4.95 -25.29
N ILE A 135 -4.94 5.70 -25.92
CA ILE A 135 -5.17 6.28 -27.25
C ILE A 135 -5.32 5.17 -28.31
N ILE A 136 -4.53 4.10 -28.24
CA ILE A 136 -4.69 2.95 -29.16
C ILE A 136 -6.04 2.27 -28.96
N MET A 137 -6.46 2.05 -27.72
CA MET A 137 -7.75 1.43 -27.42
C MET A 137 -8.91 2.25 -28.02
N GLU A 138 -8.92 3.56 -27.79
CA GLU A 138 -9.91 4.48 -28.37
C GLU A 138 -9.88 4.46 -29.90
N SER A 139 -8.69 4.51 -30.51
CA SER A 139 -8.51 4.49 -31.97
C SER A 139 -9.00 3.18 -32.60
N HIS A 140 -9.02 2.09 -31.83
CA HIS A 140 -9.60 0.80 -32.24
C HIS A 140 -11.09 0.65 -31.92
N GLY A 141 -11.77 1.73 -31.51
CA GLY A 141 -13.22 1.77 -31.30
C GLY A 141 -13.68 1.41 -29.89
N HIS A 142 -12.76 1.24 -28.93
CA HIS A 142 -13.12 1.13 -27.51
C HIS A 142 -13.44 2.52 -26.95
N LYS A 143 -14.69 2.95 -27.14
CA LYS A 143 -15.16 4.29 -26.75
C LYS A 143 -15.00 4.54 -25.24
N ASP A 144 -14.61 5.75 -24.90
CA ASP A 144 -14.46 6.27 -23.54
C ASP A 144 -13.40 5.51 -22.71
N PHE A 145 -12.53 4.74 -23.35
CA PHE A 145 -11.47 4.00 -22.69
C PHE A 145 -10.46 4.90 -21.96
N ILE A 146 -10.22 6.12 -22.47
CA ILE A 146 -9.39 7.12 -21.76
C ILE A 146 -9.97 7.41 -20.36
N LEU A 147 -11.29 7.66 -20.29
CA LEU A 147 -11.96 7.91 -19.02
C LEU A 147 -12.01 6.64 -18.15
N GLN A 148 -12.34 5.48 -18.74
CA GLN A 148 -12.42 4.22 -18.02
C GLN A 148 -11.08 3.84 -17.37
N LEU A 149 -9.96 4.08 -18.06
CA LEU A 149 -8.64 3.84 -17.49
C LEU A 149 -8.37 4.76 -16.30
N ALA A 150 -8.73 6.04 -16.40
CA ALA A 150 -8.58 6.99 -15.29
C ALA A 150 -9.41 6.56 -14.08
N LYS A 151 -10.71 6.23 -14.27
CA LYS A 151 -11.57 5.71 -13.20
C LYS A 151 -10.98 4.46 -12.55
N ARG A 152 -10.50 3.51 -13.35
CA ARG A 152 -9.87 2.28 -12.84
C ARG A 152 -8.64 2.57 -11.98
N ARG A 153 -7.70 3.38 -12.48
CA ARG A 153 -6.49 3.75 -11.72
C ARG A 153 -6.81 4.53 -10.44
N SER A 154 -7.84 5.36 -10.47
CA SER A 154 -8.36 6.06 -9.30
C SER A 154 -8.92 5.10 -8.26
N HIS A 155 -9.79 4.16 -8.64
CA HIS A 155 -10.30 3.12 -7.73
C HIS A 155 -9.18 2.25 -7.15
N GLU A 156 -8.24 1.81 -8.00
CA GLU A 156 -7.05 1.05 -7.61
C GLU A 156 -6.25 1.77 -6.52
N THR A 157 -6.24 3.11 -6.51
CA THR A 157 -5.55 3.93 -5.51
C THR A 157 -6.26 3.99 -4.15
N LEU A 158 -7.57 3.77 -4.13
CA LEU A 158 -8.42 3.84 -2.93
C LEU A 158 -8.70 2.44 -2.31
N GLN A 159 -8.18 1.37 -2.90
CA GLN A 159 -8.46 0.00 -2.47
C GLN A 159 -7.19 -0.76 -2.08
N ALA A 160 -7.31 -1.64 -1.08
CA ALA A 160 -6.25 -2.55 -0.69
C ALA A 160 -6.18 -3.74 -1.66
N VAL A 161 -5.40 -3.59 -2.72
CA VAL A 161 -5.21 -4.65 -3.73
C VAL A 161 -3.79 -5.22 -3.63
N THR A 162 -3.71 -6.53 -3.41
CA THR A 162 -2.43 -7.24 -3.35
C THR A 162 -1.72 -7.19 -4.71
N LYS A 163 -0.41 -6.97 -4.69
CA LYS A 163 0.53 -6.84 -5.82
C LYS A 163 0.27 -5.63 -6.72
N LEU A 164 -0.56 -4.70 -6.26
CA LEU A 164 -0.80 -3.45 -6.95
C LEU A 164 -0.03 -2.31 -6.30
N HIS A 165 0.53 -1.43 -7.14
CA HIS A 165 1.28 -0.27 -6.70
C HIS A 165 0.77 1.00 -7.40
N PRO A 166 -0.37 1.55 -6.98
CA PRO A 166 -1.00 2.68 -7.67
C PRO A 166 -0.13 3.94 -7.74
N HIS A 167 0.74 4.14 -6.75
CA HIS A 167 1.69 5.25 -6.76
C HIS A 167 2.64 5.24 -7.98
N ILE A 168 2.91 4.10 -8.63
CA ILE A 168 3.70 4.08 -9.87
C ILE A 168 2.86 4.20 -11.15
N LEU A 169 1.56 4.45 -11.04
CA LEU A 169 0.58 4.49 -12.13
C LEU A 169 -0.17 5.85 -12.12
N PRO A 170 0.52 6.95 -12.44
CA PRO A 170 0.00 8.31 -12.27
C PRO A 170 -1.01 8.74 -13.36
N TYR A 171 -1.55 7.82 -14.16
CA TYR A 171 -2.43 8.17 -15.29
C TYR A 171 -3.59 9.13 -14.95
N PRO A 172 -4.26 9.04 -13.76
CA PRO A 172 -5.31 9.99 -13.40
C PRO A 172 -4.89 11.45 -13.50
N VAL A 173 -3.63 11.80 -13.20
CA VAL A 173 -3.18 13.20 -13.27
C VAL A 173 -3.15 13.75 -14.71
N ALA A 174 -3.07 12.86 -15.70
CA ALA A 174 -2.93 13.20 -17.11
C ALA A 174 -4.19 12.94 -17.94
N TYR A 175 -5.29 12.48 -17.34
CA TYR A 175 -6.44 12.02 -18.10
C TYR A 175 -7.04 13.13 -18.96
N GLU A 176 -7.16 14.36 -18.44
CA GLU A 176 -7.76 15.49 -19.17
C GLU A 176 -6.90 15.90 -20.36
N ALA A 177 -5.59 16.04 -20.16
CA ALA A 177 -4.66 16.36 -21.22
C ALA A 177 -4.66 15.26 -22.30
N CYS A 178 -4.68 13.99 -21.88
CA CYS A 178 -4.79 12.85 -22.79
C CYS A 178 -6.08 12.90 -23.61
N LYS A 179 -7.22 13.20 -22.96
CA LYS A 179 -8.52 13.31 -23.63
C LYS A 179 -8.54 14.45 -24.64
N LEU A 180 -8.10 15.63 -24.24
CA LEU A 180 -8.05 16.82 -25.08
C LEU A 180 -7.20 16.58 -26.33
N VAL A 181 -5.96 16.12 -26.14
CA VAL A 181 -5.03 15.86 -27.25
C VAL A 181 -5.56 14.79 -28.19
N TYR A 182 -6.19 13.73 -27.66
CA TYR A 182 -6.83 12.72 -28.50
C TYR A 182 -8.00 13.29 -29.30
N GLU A 183 -8.87 14.09 -28.68
CA GLU A 183 -10.03 14.68 -29.34
C GLU A 183 -9.64 15.62 -30.48
N ASP A 184 -8.57 16.40 -30.30
CA ASP A 184 -8.04 17.33 -31.30
C ASP A 184 -7.41 16.60 -32.50
N LEU A 185 -6.78 15.44 -32.26
CA LEU A 185 -5.91 14.79 -33.25
C LEU A 185 -6.47 13.47 -33.80
N LYS A 186 -7.56 12.92 -33.25
CA LYS A 186 -8.14 11.66 -33.74
C LYS A 186 -8.50 11.67 -35.23
N GLY A 187 -8.82 12.83 -35.80
CA GLY A 187 -9.13 12.98 -37.23
C GLY A 187 -7.90 13.00 -38.16
N THR A 188 -6.71 13.18 -37.60
CA THR A 188 -5.43 13.28 -38.35
C THR A 188 -4.58 12.01 -38.25
N ILE A 189 -4.95 11.08 -37.36
CA ILE A 189 -4.25 9.81 -37.18
C ILE A 189 -4.42 8.95 -38.45
N ASP A 190 -3.32 8.68 -39.14
CA ASP A 190 -3.30 7.82 -40.33
C ASP A 190 -3.08 6.37 -39.92
N ILE A 191 -4.18 5.62 -39.91
CA ILE A 191 -4.17 4.18 -39.57
C ILE A 191 -3.36 3.37 -40.60
N LYS A 192 -3.21 3.85 -41.85
CA LYS A 192 -2.55 3.12 -42.93
C LYS A 192 -1.04 3.34 -42.97
N ALA A 193 -0.53 4.47 -42.51
CA ALA A 193 0.90 4.74 -42.49
C ALA A 193 1.35 5.41 -41.18
N ARG A 194 2.32 4.79 -40.51
CA ARG A 194 3.00 5.31 -39.30
C ARG A 194 2.12 5.50 -38.05
N PHE A 195 0.93 4.91 -38.00
CA PHE A 195 0.05 4.88 -36.81
C PHE A 195 0.82 4.76 -35.49
N MET A 196 1.63 3.71 -35.33
CA MET A 196 2.39 3.47 -34.09
C MET A 196 3.33 4.62 -33.71
N GLN A 197 4.00 5.24 -34.69
CA GLN A 197 4.89 6.36 -34.42
C GLN A 197 4.09 7.60 -34.01
N GLN A 198 2.99 7.89 -34.69
CA GLN A 198 2.10 9.01 -34.33
C GLN A 198 1.59 8.87 -32.90
N ILE A 199 1.13 7.69 -32.49
CA ILE A 199 0.66 7.47 -31.11
C ILE A 199 1.81 7.61 -30.10
N MET A 200 3.02 7.16 -30.44
CA MET A 200 4.19 7.35 -29.57
C MET A 200 4.54 8.83 -29.39
N ASP A 201 4.46 9.61 -30.46
CA ASP A 201 4.73 11.04 -30.44
C ASP A 201 3.67 11.77 -29.58
N LEU A 202 2.39 11.43 -29.74
CA LEU A 202 1.29 11.94 -28.91
C LEU A 202 1.47 11.61 -27.43
N ALA A 203 1.78 10.35 -27.10
CA ALA A 203 2.00 9.95 -25.71
C ALA A 203 3.20 10.70 -25.11
N SER A 204 4.22 10.97 -25.91
CA SER A 204 5.37 11.76 -25.50
C SER A 204 5.00 13.21 -25.24
N GLU A 205 4.24 13.83 -26.14
CA GLU A 205 3.76 15.21 -26.02
C GLU A 205 2.91 15.43 -24.76
N VAL A 206 1.92 14.57 -24.52
CA VAL A 206 1.11 14.61 -23.28
C VAL A 206 2.01 14.45 -22.07
N SER A 207 2.97 13.52 -22.08
CA SER A 207 3.85 13.29 -20.93
C SER A 207 4.82 14.44 -20.62
N LEU A 208 5.13 15.30 -21.59
CA LEU A 208 6.04 16.43 -21.40
C LEU A 208 5.42 17.54 -20.53
N THR A 209 4.09 17.61 -20.46
CA THR A 209 3.39 18.54 -19.56
C THR A 209 3.46 18.08 -18.09
N TYR A 210 3.77 16.80 -17.84
CA TYR A 210 3.89 16.20 -16.51
C TYR A 210 5.35 15.89 -16.17
N GLY A 211 6.03 16.89 -15.61
CA GLY A 211 7.38 16.74 -15.09
C GLY A 211 7.47 15.91 -13.80
N ASP A 212 8.69 15.69 -13.32
CA ASP A 212 8.97 14.90 -12.12
C ASP A 212 8.22 15.38 -10.87
N ASN A 213 7.93 16.68 -10.78
CA ASN A 213 7.16 17.25 -9.67
C ASN A 213 5.70 16.77 -9.67
N ALA A 214 5.05 16.66 -10.83
CA ALA A 214 3.69 16.13 -10.92
C ALA A 214 3.65 14.65 -10.50
N ILE A 215 4.66 13.87 -10.88
CA ILE A 215 4.82 12.48 -10.44
C ILE A 215 4.98 12.39 -8.91
N LYS A 216 5.76 13.29 -8.31
CA LYS A 216 5.93 13.33 -6.85
C LYS A 216 4.65 13.77 -6.13
N GLN A 217 3.88 14.70 -6.70
CA GLN A 217 2.57 15.09 -6.18
C GLN A 217 1.59 13.92 -6.22
N TRP A 218 1.57 13.15 -7.32
CA TRP A 218 0.82 11.89 -7.38
C TRP A 218 1.23 10.93 -6.26
N TRP A 219 2.53 10.77 -6.00
CA TRP A 219 3.00 9.91 -4.91
C TRP A 219 2.58 10.41 -3.54
N ALA A 220 2.56 11.72 -3.33
CA ALA A 220 2.14 12.37 -2.09
C ALA A 220 0.64 12.13 -1.80
N PHE A 221 -0.18 11.94 -2.83
CA PHE A 221 -1.56 11.49 -2.67
C PHE A 221 -1.68 9.96 -2.54
N ALA A 222 -1.13 9.23 -3.53
CA ALA A 222 -1.41 7.80 -3.70
C ALA A 222 -0.81 6.91 -2.61
N ARG A 223 0.31 7.30 -1.99
CA ARG A 223 0.91 6.52 -0.90
C ARG A 223 0.10 6.61 0.40
N PRO A 224 -0.23 7.81 0.93
CA PRO A 224 -1.14 7.92 2.07
C PRO A 224 -2.50 7.28 1.82
N ALA A 225 -3.09 7.46 0.63
CA ALA A 225 -4.36 6.82 0.26
C ALA A 225 -4.28 5.29 0.39
N GLN A 226 -3.21 4.70 -0.15
CA GLN A 226 -2.96 3.27 0.00
C GLN A 226 -2.65 2.87 1.44
N ASP A 227 -1.96 3.69 2.23
CA ASP A 227 -1.69 3.36 3.64
C ASP A 227 -3.01 3.30 4.44
N MET A 228 -3.95 4.20 4.16
CA MET A 228 -5.30 4.16 4.74
C MET A 228 -6.14 2.99 4.22
N ALA A 229 -6.12 2.70 2.92
CA ALA A 229 -6.88 1.58 2.34
C ALA A 229 -6.46 0.24 2.98
N TRP A 230 -5.15 0.03 3.17
CA TRP A 230 -4.63 -1.16 3.86
C TRP A 230 -4.93 -1.17 5.37
N ALA A 231 -5.14 -0.01 5.98
CA ALA A 231 -5.61 0.10 7.36
C ALA A 231 -7.13 -0.05 7.51
N GLY A 232 -7.86 -0.40 6.43
CA GLY A 232 -9.29 -0.67 6.45
C GLY A 232 -10.19 0.57 6.35
N TYR A 233 -9.67 1.72 5.93
CA TYR A 233 -10.49 2.90 5.70
C TYR A 233 -11.27 2.80 4.38
N SER A 234 -12.51 3.27 4.38
CA SER A 234 -13.33 3.33 3.17
C SER A 234 -12.83 4.43 2.21
N PRO A 235 -13.11 4.32 0.90
CA PRO A 235 -12.75 5.35 -0.09
C PRO A 235 -13.22 6.77 0.27
N GLU A 236 -14.44 6.91 0.81
CA GLU A 236 -15.03 8.18 1.24
C GLU A 236 -14.17 8.82 2.33
N LYS A 237 -13.74 8.02 3.32
CA LYS A 237 -12.86 8.48 4.40
C LYS A 237 -11.47 8.83 3.90
N ILE A 238 -10.91 8.05 2.98
CA ILE A 238 -9.60 8.33 2.38
C ILE A 238 -9.64 9.70 1.69
N LEU A 239 -10.65 9.93 0.85
CA LEU A 239 -10.83 11.20 0.13
C LEU A 239 -11.11 12.36 1.09
N GLY A 240 -11.98 12.16 2.09
CA GLY A 240 -12.28 13.14 3.12
C GLY A 240 -11.02 13.60 3.88
N ASN A 241 -10.19 12.66 4.32
CA ASN A 241 -8.92 12.99 4.98
C ASN A 241 -7.97 13.72 4.03
N ALA A 242 -7.80 13.26 2.79
CA ALA A 242 -6.96 13.93 1.80
C ALA A 242 -7.39 15.39 1.54
N ILE A 243 -8.70 15.65 1.47
CA ILE A 243 -9.28 16.97 1.17
C ILE A 243 -9.23 17.90 2.38
N TYR A 244 -9.68 17.44 3.55
CA TYR A 244 -9.95 18.33 4.68
C TYR A 244 -8.80 18.46 5.67
N THR A 245 -7.80 17.58 5.63
CA THR A 245 -6.69 17.60 6.60
C THR A 245 -5.31 17.80 6.00
N SER A 246 -5.14 17.56 4.69
CA SER A 246 -3.85 17.75 4.03
C SER A 246 -3.50 19.23 3.97
N GLU A 247 -2.28 19.58 4.37
CA GLU A 247 -1.74 20.93 4.22
C GLU A 247 -1.29 21.20 2.77
N ASP A 248 -1.07 20.15 1.97
CA ASP A 248 -0.67 20.26 0.57
C ASP A 248 -1.89 20.51 -0.34
N THR A 249 -1.92 21.68 -0.98
CA THR A 249 -2.97 22.08 -1.94
C THR A 249 -3.07 21.15 -3.15
N PHE A 250 -1.96 20.57 -3.60
CA PHE A 250 -1.96 19.64 -4.73
C PHE A 250 -2.57 18.30 -4.36
N VAL A 251 -2.31 17.81 -3.14
CA VAL A 251 -2.96 16.59 -2.63
C VAL A 251 -4.48 16.80 -2.55
N ARG A 252 -4.94 17.95 -2.06
CA ARG A 252 -6.38 18.28 -2.03
C ARG A 252 -6.99 18.34 -3.42
N ALA A 253 -6.33 19.01 -4.36
CA ALA A 253 -6.81 19.11 -5.75
C ALA A 253 -6.89 17.73 -6.42
N LEU A 254 -5.86 16.88 -6.24
CA LEU A 254 -5.86 15.50 -6.74
C LEU A 254 -6.99 14.67 -6.11
N ALA A 255 -7.24 14.86 -4.81
CA ALA A 255 -8.32 14.16 -4.12
C ALA A 255 -9.70 14.55 -4.67
N TYR A 256 -9.96 15.83 -4.93
CA TYR A 256 -11.19 16.26 -5.62
C TYR A 256 -11.31 15.66 -7.02
N GLN A 257 -10.24 15.74 -7.82
CA GLN A 257 -10.23 15.15 -9.16
C GLN A 257 -10.53 13.64 -9.14
N ILE A 258 -9.98 12.93 -8.15
CA ILE A 258 -10.23 11.49 -7.99
C ILE A 258 -11.67 11.24 -7.54
N ALA A 259 -12.17 11.99 -6.56
CA ALA A 259 -13.56 11.90 -6.10
C ALA A 259 -14.54 12.06 -7.26
N ASP A 260 -14.30 13.06 -8.13
CA ASP A 260 -15.10 13.29 -9.34
C ASP A 260 -14.99 12.14 -10.34
N LEU A 261 -13.78 11.60 -10.56
CA LEU A 261 -13.56 10.47 -11.47
C LEU A 261 -14.28 9.19 -11.01
N VAL A 262 -14.22 8.89 -9.72
CA VAL A 262 -14.83 7.66 -9.15
C VAL A 262 -16.26 7.86 -8.68
N GLU A 263 -16.79 9.08 -8.76
CA GLU A 263 -18.14 9.45 -8.32
C GLU A 263 -18.38 9.08 -6.84
N ILE A 264 -17.37 9.29 -6.00
CA ILE A 264 -17.42 9.02 -4.56
C ILE A 264 -17.47 10.35 -3.82
N GLU A 265 -18.52 10.56 -3.03
CA GLU A 265 -18.63 11.74 -2.17
C GLU A 265 -17.67 11.62 -0.98
N PRO A 266 -16.73 12.57 -0.79
CA PRO A 266 -15.80 12.53 0.33
C PRO A 266 -16.51 12.66 1.68
N ASP A 267 -16.08 11.89 2.66
CA ASP A 267 -16.59 12.01 4.03
C ASP A 267 -16.17 13.37 4.61
N THR A 268 -17.16 14.19 4.97
CA THR A 268 -16.93 15.50 5.60
C THR A 268 -16.67 15.38 7.11
N THR A 269 -16.97 14.23 7.70
CA THR A 269 -16.67 13.95 9.10
C THR A 269 -15.20 13.62 9.25
N THR A 270 -14.41 14.63 9.62
CA THR A 270 -13.02 14.39 10.02
C THR A 270 -13.01 13.85 11.44
N ASP A 271 -12.81 12.54 11.59
CA ASP A 271 -12.45 11.96 12.89
C ASP A 271 -11.07 12.51 13.29
N GLN A 272 -11.07 13.62 14.02
CA GLN A 272 -9.88 14.29 14.53
C GLN A 272 -9.09 13.43 15.55
N GLY A 273 -9.62 12.26 15.93
CA GLY A 273 -8.94 11.26 16.74
C GLY A 273 -8.33 10.12 15.92
N ALA A 274 -8.51 10.06 14.60
CA ALA A 274 -8.02 8.96 13.78
C ALA A 274 -6.56 9.13 13.32
N TYR A 275 -5.92 8.01 12.99
CA TYR A 275 -4.67 8.05 12.23
C TYR A 275 -4.94 8.61 10.85
N ASN A 276 -4.06 9.48 10.38
CA ASN A 276 -4.21 10.14 9.11
C ASN A 276 -2.85 10.42 8.45
N PRO A 277 -2.43 9.60 7.45
CA PRO A 277 -1.15 9.79 6.77
C PRO A 277 -1.08 11.02 5.85
N PHE A 278 -2.19 11.73 5.64
CA PHE A 278 -2.20 13.04 4.97
C PHE A 278 -1.88 14.20 5.92
N ALA A 279 -2.02 13.99 7.23
CA ALA A 279 -1.64 14.96 8.25
C ALA A 279 -0.13 14.87 8.59
N SER A 280 0.37 15.85 9.36
CA SER A 280 1.75 15.86 9.81
C SER A 280 2.07 14.66 10.72
N ASP A 281 3.36 14.28 10.78
CA ASP A 281 3.78 13.17 11.64
C ASP A 281 3.59 13.51 13.13
N ASP A 282 3.82 14.77 13.50
CA ASP A 282 3.63 15.30 14.86
C ASP A 282 2.17 15.18 15.31
N TYR A 283 1.22 15.42 14.39
CA TYR A 283 -0.20 15.22 14.67
C TYR A 283 -0.49 13.74 14.94
N ASN A 284 -0.03 12.84 14.07
CA ASN A 284 -0.23 11.40 14.24
C ASN A 284 0.43 10.85 15.51
N GLU A 285 1.61 11.36 15.88
CA GLU A 285 2.28 11.02 17.14
C GLU A 285 1.45 11.44 18.34
N ARG A 286 0.89 12.66 18.32
CA ARG A 286 0.03 13.16 19.40
C ARG A 286 -1.21 12.29 19.56
N ILE A 287 -1.89 11.97 18.46
CA ILE A 287 -3.07 11.10 18.47
C ILE A 287 -2.71 9.70 18.99
N HIS A 288 -1.58 9.14 18.55
CA HIS A 288 -1.09 7.86 19.05
C HIS A 288 -0.87 7.88 20.58
N ARG A 289 -0.25 8.93 21.11
CA ARG A 289 -0.02 9.10 22.56
C ARG A 289 -1.34 9.20 23.33
N ILE A 290 -2.29 9.99 22.85
CA ILE A 290 -3.62 10.15 23.47
C ILE A 290 -4.33 8.80 23.54
N LYS A 291 -4.45 8.09 22.40
CA LYS A 291 -5.11 6.78 22.32
C LYS A 291 -4.45 5.73 23.21
N SER A 292 -3.12 5.72 23.25
CA SER A 292 -2.37 4.79 24.08
C SER A 292 -2.56 5.08 25.57
N ASP A 293 -2.52 6.34 26.01
CA ASP A 293 -2.74 6.70 27.42
C ASP A 293 -4.18 6.45 27.87
N GLU A 294 -5.18 6.78 27.03
CA GLU A 294 -6.60 6.47 27.30
C GLU A 294 -6.82 4.97 27.47
N THR A 295 -6.23 4.16 26.58
CA THR A 295 -6.31 2.70 26.65
C THR A 295 -5.69 2.18 27.94
N GLY A 296 -4.50 2.66 28.31
CA GLY A 296 -3.82 2.30 29.55
C GLY A 296 -4.67 2.61 30.78
N LYS A 297 -5.08 3.87 30.95
CA LYS A 297 -5.91 4.33 32.07
C LYS A 297 -7.17 3.47 32.26
N ARG A 298 -7.87 3.20 31.15
CA ARG A 298 -9.11 2.43 31.17
C ARG A 298 -8.85 0.99 31.59
N LEU A 299 -7.88 0.33 30.95
CA LEU A 299 -7.66 -1.11 31.14
C LEU A 299 -7.02 -1.44 32.49
N THR A 300 -6.08 -0.64 32.99
CA THR A 300 -5.47 -0.89 34.30
C THR A 300 -6.48 -0.73 35.43
N SER A 301 -7.38 0.26 35.33
CA SER A 301 -8.47 0.45 36.28
C SER A 301 -9.41 -0.77 36.31
N ILE A 302 -9.79 -1.29 35.14
CA ILE A 302 -10.65 -2.49 35.05
C ILE A 302 -9.93 -3.73 35.59
N ALA A 303 -8.65 -3.92 35.27
CA ALA A 303 -7.86 -5.06 35.73
C ALA A 303 -7.79 -5.13 37.27
N VAL A 304 -7.58 -3.99 37.94
CA VAL A 304 -7.58 -3.92 39.41
C VAL A 304 -8.98 -4.16 39.99
N LEU A 305 -10.03 -3.57 39.40
CA LEU A 305 -11.41 -3.79 39.86
C LEU A 305 -11.84 -5.25 39.74
N GLN A 306 -11.42 -5.94 38.68
CA GLN A 306 -11.73 -7.35 38.44
C GLN A 306 -10.73 -8.31 39.10
N ASN A 307 -9.68 -7.77 39.72
CA ASN A 307 -8.57 -8.53 40.27
C ASN A 307 -7.98 -9.54 39.27
N SER A 308 -7.81 -9.13 38.01
CA SER A 308 -7.36 -10.01 36.92
C SER A 308 -6.56 -9.26 35.85
N ALA A 309 -5.42 -9.83 35.46
CA ALA A 309 -4.59 -9.35 34.35
C ALA A 309 -5.07 -9.80 32.96
N ASN A 310 -6.02 -10.73 32.88
CA ASN A 310 -6.43 -11.37 31.61
C ASN A 310 -6.87 -10.37 30.54
N LEU A 311 -7.57 -9.31 30.94
CA LEU A 311 -8.01 -8.26 30.00
C LEU A 311 -6.83 -7.51 29.38
N LEU A 312 -5.74 -7.31 30.13
CA LEU A 312 -4.53 -6.64 29.62
C LEU A 312 -3.83 -7.51 28.58
N PHE A 313 -3.68 -8.82 28.82
CA PHE A 313 -3.12 -9.75 27.84
C PHE A 313 -3.98 -9.88 26.59
N ALA A 314 -5.29 -10.03 26.75
CA ALA A 314 -6.23 -10.11 25.63
C ALA A 314 -6.18 -8.84 24.75
N GLU A 315 -6.09 -7.67 25.38
CA GLU A 315 -5.98 -6.41 24.65
C GLU A 315 -4.60 -6.20 24.01
N ALA A 316 -3.53 -6.69 24.64
CA ALA A 316 -2.21 -6.74 24.03
C ALA A 316 -2.24 -7.57 22.73
N GLN A 317 -2.84 -8.76 22.77
CA GLN A 317 -3.01 -9.59 21.56
C GLN A 317 -3.86 -8.89 20.50
N ARG A 318 -4.96 -8.24 20.89
CA ARG A 318 -5.78 -7.46 19.95
C ARG A 318 -4.98 -6.34 19.30
N HIS A 319 -4.16 -5.62 20.06
CA HIS A 319 -3.27 -4.59 19.53
C HIS A 319 -2.25 -5.17 18.54
N ASN A 320 -1.65 -6.32 18.82
CA ASN A 320 -0.74 -6.99 17.88
C ASN A 320 -1.44 -7.37 16.57
N LYS A 321 -2.65 -7.91 16.64
CA LYS A 321 -3.46 -8.20 15.45
C LYS A 321 -3.70 -6.94 14.65
N LYS A 322 -4.16 -5.85 15.29
CA LYS A 322 -4.40 -4.55 14.63
C LYS A 322 -3.16 -3.92 14.01
N LEU A 323 -1.99 -4.07 14.63
CA LEU A 323 -0.73 -3.60 14.06
C LEU A 323 -0.43 -4.26 12.70
N VAL A 324 -0.83 -5.53 12.55
CA VAL A 324 -0.63 -6.31 11.34
C VAL A 324 -1.74 -6.06 10.32
N THR A 325 -3.00 -6.08 10.75
CA THR A 325 -4.16 -6.11 9.85
C THR A 325 -4.83 -4.76 9.63
N GLU A 326 -4.56 -3.76 10.46
CA GLU A 326 -5.32 -2.50 10.47
C GLU A 326 -4.39 -1.30 10.73
N ASN A 327 -4.74 -0.50 11.74
CA ASN A 327 -4.11 0.76 12.09
C ASN A 327 -3.17 0.60 13.29
N ALA A 328 -1.95 1.07 13.14
CA ALA A 328 -0.91 1.04 14.18
C ALA A 328 -1.02 2.20 15.21
N CYS A 329 -1.87 3.20 14.97
CA CYS A 329 -2.07 4.30 15.90
C CYS A 329 -2.80 3.83 17.16
N GLY A 330 -2.31 4.22 18.34
CA GLY A 330 -2.74 3.67 19.63
C GLY A 330 -2.15 2.31 19.99
N TRP A 331 -1.26 1.74 19.18
CA TRP A 331 -0.61 0.47 19.51
C TRP A 331 0.25 0.60 20.77
N ALA A 332 -0.11 -0.17 21.80
CA ALA A 332 0.56 -0.19 23.09
C ALA A 332 0.71 -1.61 23.65
N SER A 333 0.80 -2.60 22.76
CA SER A 333 0.74 -4.02 23.14
C SER A 333 1.85 -4.44 24.12
N HIS A 334 3.09 -3.99 23.86
CA HIS A 334 4.22 -4.29 24.75
C HIS A 334 3.98 -3.70 26.16
N ALA A 335 3.50 -2.46 26.24
CA ALA A 335 3.22 -1.80 27.51
C ALA A 335 2.07 -2.47 28.28
N LEU A 336 1.02 -2.92 27.58
CA LEU A 336 -0.06 -3.70 28.20
C LEU A 336 0.45 -5.04 28.76
N HIS A 337 1.35 -5.70 28.05
CA HIS A 337 1.93 -6.96 28.49
C HIS A 337 2.82 -6.79 29.74
N GLU A 338 3.67 -5.75 29.78
CA GLU A 338 4.48 -5.43 30.96
C GLU A 338 3.61 -5.07 32.17
N ALA A 339 2.54 -4.30 31.95
CA ALA A 339 1.58 -3.98 33.02
C ALA A 339 0.85 -5.24 33.54
N ALA A 340 0.53 -6.19 32.66
CA ALA A 340 -0.08 -7.46 33.02
C ALA A 340 0.87 -8.34 33.86
N GLN A 341 2.14 -8.43 33.46
CA GLN A 341 3.17 -9.16 34.21
C GLN A 341 3.37 -8.57 35.61
N GLN A 342 3.48 -7.23 35.70
CA GLN A 342 3.59 -6.56 36.99
C GLN A 342 2.37 -6.82 37.89
N PHE A 343 1.17 -6.89 37.31
CA PHE A 343 -0.03 -7.26 38.04
C PHE A 343 0.08 -8.67 38.62
N GLU A 344 0.44 -9.66 37.79
CA GLU A 344 0.58 -11.05 38.22
C GLU A 344 1.67 -11.24 39.28
N ASP A 345 2.78 -10.52 39.15
CA ASP A 345 3.88 -10.56 40.12
C ASP A 345 3.46 -10.02 41.50
N LEU A 346 2.76 -8.89 41.55
CA LEU A 346 2.23 -8.33 42.80
C LEU A 346 1.16 -9.23 43.41
N PHE A 347 0.30 -9.80 42.56
CA PHE A 347 -0.73 -10.75 42.98
C PHE A 347 -0.12 -11.99 43.63
N ALA A 348 0.88 -12.59 42.98
CA ALA A 348 1.59 -13.78 43.47
C ALA A 348 2.35 -13.51 44.78
N GLN A 349 2.85 -12.29 44.97
CA GLN A 349 3.53 -11.85 46.20
C GLN A 349 2.56 -11.47 47.33
N GLY A 350 1.25 -11.46 47.08
CA GLY A 350 0.23 -11.03 48.04
C GLY A 350 0.30 -9.53 48.36
N ILE A 351 0.90 -8.73 47.48
CA ILE A 351 1.02 -7.27 47.63
C ILE A 351 -0.27 -6.62 47.14
N HIS A 352 -0.73 -5.59 47.87
CA HIS A 352 -1.88 -4.80 47.43
C HIS A 352 -1.62 -4.15 46.07
N ILE A 353 -2.49 -4.41 45.11
CA ILE A 353 -2.35 -3.91 43.74
C ILE A 353 -3.06 -2.56 43.61
N SER A 354 -2.31 -1.49 43.38
CA SER A 354 -2.86 -0.17 43.06
C SER A 354 -2.96 0.03 41.54
N ALA A 355 -4.05 0.64 41.08
CA ALA A 355 -4.19 1.01 39.67
C ALA A 355 -3.10 1.99 39.21
N ASP A 356 -2.62 2.86 40.11
CA ASP A 356 -1.54 3.82 39.81
C ASP A 356 -0.19 3.13 39.60
N ASP A 357 0.10 2.06 40.33
CA ASP A 357 1.37 1.31 40.19
C ASP A 357 1.41 0.56 38.85
N ILE A 358 0.29 -0.07 38.48
CA ILE A 358 0.15 -0.75 37.18
C ILE A 358 0.17 0.27 36.04
N LEU A 359 -0.53 1.40 36.19
CA LEU A 359 -0.53 2.47 35.19
C LEU A 359 0.85 3.13 35.03
N LYS A 360 1.62 3.26 36.11
CA LYS A 360 2.99 3.74 36.05
C LYS A 360 3.88 2.78 35.25
N THR A 361 3.81 1.48 35.54
CA THR A 361 4.54 0.46 34.79
C THR A 361 4.19 0.47 33.31
N TYR A 362 2.89 0.57 33.00
CA TYR A 362 2.41 0.74 31.62
C TYR A 362 3.04 1.96 30.93
N ARG A 363 3.02 3.13 31.58
CA ARG A 363 3.57 4.37 31.02
C ARG A 363 5.08 4.30 30.83
N ASP A 364 5.80 3.75 31.81
CA ASP A 364 7.25 3.58 31.75
C ASP A 364 7.62 2.70 30.54
N ALA A 365 6.92 1.57 30.35
CA ALA A 365 7.09 0.72 29.17
C ALA A 365 6.70 1.44 27.86
N LEU A 366 5.64 2.25 27.85
CA LEU A 366 5.21 3.00 26.67
C LEU A 366 6.28 4.00 26.21
N THR A 367 7.00 4.66 27.13
CA THR A 367 8.06 5.62 26.79
C THR A 367 9.27 5.01 26.09
N GLN A 368 9.45 3.69 26.19
CA GLN A 368 10.55 2.97 25.53
C GLN A 368 10.34 2.90 24.01
N THR A 369 9.09 3.00 23.53
CA THR A 369 8.76 2.93 22.10
C THR A 369 8.42 4.29 21.55
N GLN A 370 9.14 4.72 20.51
CA GLN A 370 8.81 5.96 19.79
C GLN A 370 7.81 5.70 18.66
N TRP A 371 6.95 6.68 18.40
CA TRP A 371 5.99 6.63 17.29
C TRP A 371 6.66 6.30 15.94
N ARG A 372 7.85 6.86 15.70
CA ARG A 372 8.64 6.61 14.49
C ARG A 372 8.93 5.12 14.26
N ASP A 373 9.16 4.35 15.33
CA ASP A 373 9.49 2.93 15.20
C ASP A 373 8.23 2.10 14.89
N ILE A 374 7.11 2.45 15.52
CA ILE A 374 5.79 1.86 15.23
C ILE A 374 5.41 2.14 13.77
N LYS A 375 5.56 3.39 13.32
CA LYS A 375 5.28 3.79 11.93
C LYS A 375 6.15 3.05 10.93
N LYS A 376 7.45 2.91 11.19
CA LYS A 376 8.35 2.10 10.33
C LYS A 376 7.90 0.66 10.28
N LEU A 377 7.61 0.04 11.43
CA LEU A 377 7.14 -1.34 11.51
C LEU A 377 5.85 -1.51 10.70
N SER A 378 4.83 -0.69 10.95
CA SER A 378 3.56 -0.68 10.21
C SER A 378 3.77 -0.51 8.69
N TYR A 379 4.64 0.42 8.26
CA TYR A 379 4.98 0.57 6.85
C TYR A 379 5.52 -0.73 6.24
N TYR A 380 6.45 -1.41 6.91
CA TYR A 380 7.01 -2.67 6.42
C TYR A 380 5.97 -3.79 6.38
N LEU A 381 5.10 -3.88 7.38
CA LEU A 381 4.01 -4.86 7.40
C LEU A 381 3.05 -4.62 6.23
N ASN A 382 2.63 -3.37 6.00
CA ASN A 382 1.82 -2.99 4.85
C ASN A 382 2.52 -3.31 3.52
N GLN A 383 3.84 -3.14 3.41
CA GLN A 383 4.57 -3.55 2.21
C GLN A 383 4.58 -5.07 2.01
N ARG A 384 4.64 -5.87 3.07
CA ARG A 384 4.52 -7.34 2.95
C ARG A 384 3.13 -7.74 2.48
N HIS A 385 2.07 -7.16 3.07
CA HIS A 385 0.69 -7.37 2.63
C HIS A 385 0.49 -6.97 1.16
N ARG A 386 0.99 -5.80 0.77
CA ARG A 386 0.99 -5.35 -0.63
C ARG A 386 1.69 -6.32 -1.56
N ASN A 387 2.68 -7.07 -1.11
CA ASN A 387 3.37 -8.06 -1.94
C ASN A 387 2.75 -9.47 -1.85
N GLY A 388 1.67 -9.64 -1.07
CA GLY A 388 1.01 -10.92 -0.83
C GLY A 388 1.85 -11.88 0.00
N ALA A 389 2.77 -11.34 0.82
CA ALA A 389 3.57 -12.13 1.73
C ALA A 389 2.84 -12.25 3.08
N PRO A 390 2.75 -13.45 3.67
CA PRO A 390 2.14 -13.62 4.99
C PRO A 390 2.98 -12.89 6.05
N VAL A 391 2.30 -12.57 7.16
CA VAL A 391 2.91 -11.91 8.33
C VAL A 391 2.59 -12.73 9.58
N ASN A 392 3.65 -13.11 10.29
CA ASN A 392 3.60 -13.75 11.61
C ASN A 392 4.65 -13.10 12.53
N TYR A 393 4.72 -13.51 13.80
CA TYR A 393 5.68 -12.93 14.75
C TYR A 393 7.14 -13.18 14.35
N ASP A 394 7.48 -14.34 13.81
CA ASP A 394 8.84 -14.61 13.31
C ASP A 394 9.26 -13.60 12.24
N THR A 395 8.35 -13.29 11.31
CA THR A 395 8.57 -12.29 10.27
C THR A 395 8.81 -10.90 10.88
N ILE A 396 8.10 -10.55 11.96
CA ILE A 396 8.29 -9.29 12.68
C ILE A 396 9.67 -9.27 13.37
N VAL A 397 10.06 -10.37 14.03
CA VAL A 397 11.36 -10.53 14.70
C VAL A 397 12.50 -10.40 13.69
N GLU A 398 12.43 -11.09 12.55
CA GLU A 398 13.42 -10.98 11.47
C GLU A 398 13.52 -9.56 10.92
N LEU A 399 12.38 -8.88 10.74
CA LEU A 399 12.33 -7.51 10.27
C LEU A 399 13.02 -6.56 11.26
N LEU A 400 12.73 -6.68 12.55
CA LEU A 400 13.35 -5.86 13.60
C LEU A 400 14.86 -6.10 13.65
N LYS A 401 15.34 -7.35 13.55
CA LYS A 401 16.77 -7.66 13.43
C LYS A 401 17.41 -6.98 12.22
N LYS A 402 16.79 -7.11 11.04
CA LYS A 402 17.31 -6.55 9.78
C LYS A 402 17.37 -5.02 9.79
N THR A 403 16.40 -4.38 10.44
CA THR A 403 16.28 -2.91 10.47
C THR A 403 16.95 -2.26 11.67
N LYS A 404 17.59 -3.06 12.55
CA LYS A 404 18.11 -2.61 13.85
C LYS A 404 17.02 -1.88 14.66
N GLY A 405 15.84 -2.50 14.74
CA GLY A 405 14.74 -2.02 15.57
C GLY A 405 15.10 -2.01 17.06
N PRO A 406 14.30 -1.33 17.90
CA PRO A 406 14.52 -1.29 19.34
C PRO A 406 14.56 -2.70 19.97
N GLU A 407 15.54 -2.93 20.84
CA GLU A 407 15.79 -4.24 21.45
C GLU A 407 14.59 -4.75 22.27
N HIS A 408 13.89 -3.87 22.97
CA HIS A 408 12.72 -4.25 23.76
C HIS A 408 11.56 -4.74 22.88
N LEU A 409 11.36 -4.17 21.69
CA LEU A 409 10.38 -4.66 20.72
C LEU A 409 10.79 -6.03 20.16
N LEU A 410 12.09 -6.23 19.91
CA LEU A 410 12.60 -7.52 19.45
C LEU A 410 12.33 -8.62 20.49
N GLN A 411 12.63 -8.34 21.76
CA GLN A 411 12.38 -9.26 22.87
C GLN A 411 10.88 -9.51 23.06
N TYR A 412 10.06 -8.47 22.97
CA TYR A 412 8.61 -8.59 23.05
C TYR A 412 8.05 -9.54 21.98
N PHE A 413 8.35 -9.30 20.71
CA PHE A 413 7.84 -10.14 19.63
C PHE A 413 8.48 -11.54 19.59
N ALA A 414 9.72 -11.70 20.08
CA ALA A 414 10.32 -13.03 20.25
C ALA A 414 9.58 -13.86 21.30
N ARG A 415 9.11 -13.25 22.41
CA ARG A 415 8.24 -13.92 23.39
C ARG A 415 6.89 -14.29 22.77
N CYS A 416 6.28 -13.40 21.98
CA CYS A 416 5.04 -13.70 21.28
C CYS A 416 5.20 -14.89 20.31
N ALA A 417 6.30 -14.94 19.55
CA ALA A 417 6.57 -16.03 18.60
C ALA A 417 6.71 -17.40 19.27
N GLN A 418 7.24 -17.46 20.49
CA GLN A 418 7.36 -18.72 21.24
C GLN A 418 6.03 -19.27 21.75
N ASN A 419 5.02 -18.40 21.88
CA ASN A 419 3.73 -18.73 22.48
C ASN A 419 2.61 -18.93 21.45
N GLU A 420 2.83 -18.57 20.17
CA GLU A 420 1.81 -18.62 19.12
C GLU A 420 2.42 -19.11 17.78
N ASP A 421 2.04 -20.33 17.35
CA ASP A 421 2.47 -20.93 16.08
C ASP A 421 1.64 -20.48 14.84
N ALA A 422 0.60 -19.66 15.04
CA ALA A 422 -0.36 -19.30 13.99
C ALA A 422 -0.03 -17.97 13.28
N PRO A 423 -0.32 -17.84 11.97
CA PRO A 423 -0.13 -16.57 11.24
C PRO A 423 -1.09 -15.48 11.75
N LEU A 424 -0.57 -14.27 11.95
CA LEU A 424 -1.36 -13.09 12.34
C LEU A 424 -2.23 -12.58 11.18
N SER A 425 -1.77 -12.81 9.96
CA SER A 425 -2.51 -12.56 8.73
C SER A 425 -1.96 -13.43 7.59
N ASP A 426 -2.85 -13.89 6.73
CA ASP A 426 -2.52 -14.70 5.55
C ASP A 426 -2.12 -13.87 4.32
N GLY A 427 -1.95 -12.56 4.49
CA GLY A 427 -1.56 -11.65 3.41
C GLY A 427 -2.73 -11.13 2.57
N ARG A 428 -3.97 -11.53 2.86
CA ARG A 428 -5.16 -10.96 2.20
C ARG A 428 -5.52 -9.59 2.81
N PRO A 429 -6.19 -8.71 2.02
CA PRO A 429 -6.74 -7.47 2.54
C PRO A 429 -7.72 -7.75 3.69
N PRO A 430 -7.87 -6.81 4.65
CA PRO A 430 -8.90 -6.93 5.69
C PRO A 430 -10.26 -7.07 5.01
N GLN A 431 -10.97 -8.17 5.28
CA GLN A 431 -12.37 -8.29 4.90
C GLN A 431 -13.21 -7.65 6.00
N GLU A 432 -14.18 -6.81 5.63
CA GLU A 432 -15.21 -6.35 6.55
C GLU A 432 -16.03 -7.57 6.99
N GLU A 433 -15.63 -8.21 8.09
CA GLU A 433 -16.53 -9.11 8.80
C GLU A 433 -17.57 -8.24 9.53
N PRO A 434 -18.88 -8.52 9.38
CA PRO A 434 -19.88 -7.91 10.24
C PRO A 434 -19.59 -8.33 11.69
N SER A 435 -19.00 -7.41 12.44
CA SER A 435 -18.59 -7.58 13.84
C SER A 435 -19.81 -7.93 14.71
N SER A 436 -19.98 -9.23 14.97
CA SER A 436 -20.88 -9.76 16.01
C SER A 436 -20.24 -9.72 17.41
N ALA A 437 -18.93 -9.41 17.50
CA ALA A 437 -18.16 -9.39 18.75
C ALA A 437 -18.24 -8.06 19.52
N GLN A 438 -18.64 -6.94 18.87
CA GLN A 438 -18.91 -5.67 19.58
C GLN A 438 -20.10 -5.78 20.54
N SER A 439 -21.08 -6.63 20.21
CA SER A 439 -22.30 -6.85 21.00
C SER A 439 -22.01 -7.37 22.42
N SER A 440 -21.12 -8.36 22.58
CA SER A 440 -20.92 -9.04 23.87
C SER A 440 -20.08 -8.23 24.88
N ALA A 441 -19.13 -7.42 24.42
CA ALA A 441 -18.35 -6.53 25.30
C ALA A 441 -19.13 -5.26 25.68
N GLU A 442 -19.96 -4.74 24.77
CA GLU A 442 -20.84 -3.59 25.06
C GLU A 442 -22.07 -3.98 25.90
N GLN A 443 -22.59 -5.21 25.76
CA GLN A 443 -23.68 -5.73 26.60
C GLN A 443 -23.25 -5.92 28.05
N GLY A 444 -21.98 -6.30 28.31
CA GLY A 444 -21.42 -6.32 29.66
C GLY A 444 -21.27 -4.92 30.27
N LEU A 445 -20.97 -3.90 29.45
CA LEU A 445 -20.82 -2.50 29.89
C LEU A 445 -22.17 -1.82 30.15
N ALA A 446 -23.21 -2.11 29.35
CA ALA A 446 -24.53 -1.50 29.48
C ALA A 446 -25.30 -1.96 30.74
N GLN A 447 -24.97 -3.14 31.29
CA GLN A 447 -25.50 -3.60 32.57
C GLN A 447 -24.86 -2.90 33.78
N PHE A 448 -23.64 -2.38 33.66
CA PHE A 448 -22.90 -1.78 34.78
C PHE A 448 -23.25 -0.30 35.03
N ILE A 449 -23.71 0.43 34.00
CA ILE A 449 -24.08 1.85 34.10
C ILE A 449 -25.52 2.05 34.67
N LYS A 450 -26.30 0.97 34.84
CA LYS A 450 -27.69 1.04 35.30
C LYS A 450 -27.92 0.68 36.78
N ASP A 451 -26.87 0.49 37.58
CA ASP A 451 -27.04 0.21 39.01
C ASP A 451 -27.13 1.53 39.83
N PRO A 452 -28.31 1.92 40.38
CA PRO A 452 -28.49 3.20 41.05
C PRO A 452 -28.03 3.18 42.53
N SER A 453 -27.36 2.13 42.99
CA SER A 453 -27.11 1.89 44.41
C SER A 453 -25.89 2.60 45.02
N LEU A 454 -25.15 3.43 44.26
CA LEU A 454 -23.90 4.06 44.72
C LEU A 454 -23.89 5.59 44.85
N THR A 455 -25.01 6.31 44.64
CA THR A 455 -25.05 7.79 44.69
C THR A 455 -25.87 8.39 45.84
N GLN A 456 -25.89 7.77 47.02
CA GLN A 456 -26.43 8.40 48.24
C GLN A 456 -25.64 8.04 49.50
N LYS A 457 -24.45 8.62 49.66
CA LYS A 457 -23.84 8.89 50.97
C LYS A 457 -22.67 9.86 50.80
N GLU A 458 -22.96 11.15 50.95
CA GLU A 458 -22.10 12.19 51.55
C GLU A 458 -22.55 13.58 51.08
N ILE A 459 -23.64 14.08 51.65
CA ILE A 459 -23.86 15.52 51.82
C ILE A 459 -24.37 15.72 53.25
N LYS A 460 -23.48 16.10 54.17
CA LYS A 460 -23.84 16.84 55.39
C LYS A 460 -22.60 17.45 56.05
N LEU A 461 -22.74 18.75 56.33
CA LEU A 461 -21.96 19.62 57.24
C LEU A 461 -20.60 20.05 56.67
N THR A 462 -20.32 21.33 56.44
CA THR A 462 -20.47 22.44 57.40
C THR A 462 -20.78 23.77 56.71
N GLY A 463 -21.81 24.47 57.18
CA GLY A 463 -21.96 25.91 56.95
C GLY A 463 -21.17 26.69 58.00
N LYS A 464 -20.58 27.82 57.60
CA LYS A 464 -20.47 28.99 58.47
C LYS A 464 -20.54 30.28 57.66
N ASN A 465 -21.52 31.05 58.08
CA ASN A 465 -21.95 32.36 57.63
C ASN A 465 -20.99 33.45 58.14
N THR A 466 -20.72 34.47 57.33
CA THR A 466 -20.48 35.90 57.65
C THR A 466 -20.04 36.53 56.32
N GLY A 467 -20.62 37.57 55.73
CA GLY A 467 -21.49 38.65 56.18
C GLY A 467 -21.17 39.79 55.21
N ALA A 468 -22.19 40.35 54.54
CA ALA A 468 -22.11 41.62 53.80
C ALA A 468 -21.92 42.79 54.81
N PRO A 469 -21.58 44.05 54.44
CA PRO A 469 -22.07 44.84 53.29
C PRO A 469 -20.95 45.64 52.57
N GLU A 470 -21.12 46.45 51.51
CA GLU A 470 -22.25 47.14 50.87
C GLU A 470 -22.24 46.93 49.35
#